data_AF-A0A0U5KY20-F1
#
_entry.id   AF-A0A0U5KY20-F1
#
_cell.length_a   1.000
_cell.length_b   1.000
_cell.length_c   1.000
_cell.angle_alpha   90.00
_cell.angle_beta   90.00
_cell.angle_gamma   90.00
#
_symmetry.space_group_name_H-M   'P 1'
#
loop_
_entity.id
_entity.type
_entity.pdbx_description
1 polymer ?
#
loop_
_entity_poly.entity_id
_entity_poly.type
_entity_poly.pdbx_seq_one_letter_code
_entity_poly.pdbx_strand_id
1 'polypeptide(L)'
;MIEVNSFAELRTTVPAKQGDVATLKRYYAGDNTFRGGGEFVAFTFTGNSPYPDNGGTVAVGTNYFWRRTINDPALINVLHFGARANGTTDDNDAVMRYLNWARTWNTEVNGLPIRFPAGKYLISPIDTSATEFGFFGLYGDDVELGAVPRTTIISTKSDQPVFKIKARRTAIRGIAWNGQASADINTNTAAIAASMCTNAQPFLENIITQGQSTNVTCFKAQNAGGTVFKLIDTFDSKFDQIYTGNTFGRVFDVGWSDSPGGGWNHSTAIEITNSNFQSGYGDATLYMPRMTQGLISNVWIERTRYPGNLSEGQWKIQVFNLEGCSNPLNLDNSRVLMSQINLQAGAKLSTAMSSPRWLSGYEYGWRRDENFGTQLTGSLRVGHFSGYRLNNSTDTDNWYRVGAFNFPIANQQWVAEFIGRASTADPSGTAGSPTATVSTGVTEINLQRGSSVWVDMFHRGSPAIIDARYNRQGVDFVELWVKLKAGSGDTMFNLKTTGPTRFDAGVCSQFSPDFSLITDLTKLGPTKPQMRFALHNGLAGIGANEKGVLTLATAVAAKPVNATTPGGYITVNINGVDHKLAYYD
;
A
#
# COMPACT_ATOMS: atom_id res chain seq x y z
N MET A 1 -58.22 -22.15 -3.40
CA MET A 1 -56.79 -22.13 -3.06
C MET A 1 -56.54 -23.36 -2.21
N ILE A 2 -55.69 -24.27 -2.68
CA ILE A 2 -55.33 -25.49 -1.96
C ILE A 2 -54.23 -25.12 -0.96
N GLU A 3 -54.31 -25.61 0.26
CA GLU A 3 -53.28 -25.34 1.27
C GLU A 3 -52.53 -26.64 1.56
N VAL A 4 -51.20 -26.61 1.48
CA VAL A 4 -50.35 -27.78 1.75
C VAL A 4 -49.29 -27.44 2.79
N ASN A 5 -49.05 -28.36 3.72
CA ASN A 5 -48.17 -28.13 4.86
C ASN A 5 -46.68 -28.40 4.56
N SER A 6 -46.35 -29.11 3.48
CA SER A 6 -44.95 -29.42 3.13
C SER A 6 -44.75 -29.69 1.64
N PHE A 7 -43.50 -29.62 1.17
CA PHE A 7 -43.15 -29.91 -0.22
C PHE A 7 -43.38 -31.39 -0.56
N ALA A 8 -43.18 -32.28 0.41
CA ALA A 8 -43.48 -33.70 0.27
C ALA A 8 -44.99 -33.94 0.07
N GLU A 9 -45.82 -33.22 0.80
CA GLU A 9 -47.28 -33.27 0.63
C GLU A 9 -47.69 -32.73 -0.76
N LEU A 10 -47.13 -31.58 -1.18
CA LEU A 10 -47.40 -30.98 -2.49
C LEU A 10 -47.18 -31.95 -3.66
N ARG A 11 -46.17 -32.84 -3.58
CA ARG A 11 -45.91 -33.88 -4.61
C ARG A 11 -47.02 -34.91 -4.74
N THR A 12 -47.81 -35.09 -3.69
CA THR A 12 -48.89 -36.08 -3.62
C THR A 12 -50.27 -35.45 -3.72
N THR A 13 -50.37 -34.12 -3.63
CA THR A 13 -51.62 -33.37 -3.75
C THR A 13 -52.01 -33.22 -5.22
N VAL A 14 -52.97 -34.03 -5.66
CA VAL A 14 -53.49 -34.00 -7.03
C VAL A 14 -54.32 -32.72 -7.26
N PRO A 15 -54.02 -31.89 -8.28
CA PRO A 15 -54.86 -30.75 -8.63
C PRO A 15 -56.19 -31.23 -9.23
N ALA A 16 -57.28 -30.50 -8.98
CA ALA A 16 -58.57 -30.83 -9.58
C ALA A 16 -58.61 -30.45 -11.07
N LYS A 17 -57.88 -29.40 -11.45
CA LYS A 17 -57.73 -28.95 -12.84
C LYS A 17 -56.41 -28.21 -13.06
N GLN A 18 -56.01 -28.09 -14.33
CA GLN A 18 -54.90 -27.21 -14.72
C GLN A 18 -55.20 -25.76 -14.31
N GLY A 19 -54.19 -25.07 -13.77
CA GLY A 19 -54.28 -23.71 -13.27
C GLY A 19 -54.73 -23.59 -11.81
N ASP A 20 -55.02 -24.71 -11.13
CA ASP A 20 -55.25 -24.67 -9.68
C ASP A 20 -54.02 -24.11 -8.94
N VAL A 21 -54.27 -23.36 -7.87
CA VAL A 21 -53.21 -22.72 -7.06
C VAL A 21 -53.15 -23.37 -5.69
N ALA A 22 -51.95 -23.83 -5.33
CA ALA A 22 -51.61 -24.32 -4.01
C ALA A 22 -50.69 -23.32 -3.27
N THR A 23 -51.00 -23.07 -2.00
CA THR A 23 -50.16 -22.30 -1.08
C THR A 23 -49.40 -23.27 -0.19
N LEU A 24 -48.09 -23.36 -0.43
CA LEU A 24 -47.15 -24.11 0.38
C LEU A 24 -46.76 -23.30 1.62
N LYS A 25 -47.10 -23.80 2.81
CA LYS A 25 -46.75 -23.09 4.07
C LYS A 25 -45.26 -23.08 4.38
N ARG A 26 -44.55 -24.16 4.06
CA ARG A 26 -43.15 -24.42 4.44
C ARG A 26 -42.61 -25.59 3.65
N TYR A 27 -41.29 -25.73 3.60
CA TYR A 27 -40.67 -26.84 2.88
C TYR A 27 -40.85 -28.18 3.62
N TYR A 28 -40.51 -28.22 4.91
CA TYR A 28 -40.62 -29.43 5.74
C TYR A 28 -41.84 -29.37 6.66
N ALA A 29 -42.55 -30.49 6.77
CA ALA A 29 -43.64 -30.63 7.74
C ALA A 29 -43.12 -30.42 9.17
N GLY A 30 -43.88 -29.69 9.99
CA GLY A 30 -43.53 -29.41 11.38
C GLY A 30 -42.46 -28.32 11.59
N ASP A 31 -41.92 -27.72 10.53
CA ASP A 31 -41.03 -26.56 10.67
C ASP A 31 -41.82 -25.33 11.13
N ASN A 32 -41.63 -24.90 12.37
CA ASN A 32 -42.32 -23.76 12.97
C ASN A 32 -41.74 -22.40 12.53
N THR A 33 -40.67 -22.39 11.73
CA THR A 33 -40.10 -21.16 11.17
C THR A 33 -40.71 -20.77 9.83
N PHE A 34 -41.59 -21.60 9.26
CA PHE A 34 -42.35 -21.36 8.03
C PHE A 34 -41.46 -21.01 6.81
N ARG A 35 -40.28 -21.64 6.72
CA ARG A 35 -39.30 -21.36 5.67
C ARG A 35 -39.58 -22.14 4.39
N GLY A 36 -39.26 -21.54 3.23
CA GLY A 36 -39.33 -22.19 1.92
C GLY A 36 -40.74 -22.34 1.32
N GLY A 37 -41.77 -21.77 1.96
CA GLY A 37 -43.15 -21.72 1.45
C GLY A 37 -43.31 -20.87 0.19
N GLY A 38 -44.54 -20.74 -0.31
CA GLY A 38 -44.89 -19.91 -1.46
C GLY A 38 -46.05 -20.48 -2.29
N GLU A 39 -46.43 -19.78 -3.36
CA GLU A 39 -47.52 -20.19 -4.24
C GLU A 39 -47.03 -21.05 -5.41
N PHE A 40 -47.84 -22.04 -5.78
CA PHE A 40 -47.60 -22.95 -6.90
C PHE A 40 -48.84 -23.08 -7.77
N VAL A 41 -48.64 -23.13 -9.08
CA VAL A 41 -49.69 -23.33 -10.08
C VAL A 41 -49.57 -24.74 -10.67
N ALA A 42 -50.69 -25.44 -10.76
CA ALA A 42 -50.77 -26.78 -11.32
C ALA A 42 -50.82 -26.79 -12.84
N PHE A 43 -50.14 -27.79 -13.42
CA PHE A 43 -50.21 -28.12 -14.84
C PHE A 43 -50.39 -29.63 -14.98
N THR A 44 -51.28 -30.04 -15.89
CA THR A 44 -51.52 -31.45 -16.21
C THR A 44 -50.77 -31.85 -17.47
N PHE A 45 -50.31 -33.09 -17.55
CA PHE A 45 -49.63 -33.62 -18.74
C PHE A 45 -49.94 -35.11 -18.94
N THR A 46 -49.63 -35.63 -20.12
CA THR A 46 -49.70 -37.06 -20.44
C THR A 46 -48.29 -37.60 -20.71
N GLY A 47 -47.93 -38.74 -20.11
CA GLY A 47 -46.62 -39.36 -20.30
C GLY A 47 -45.59 -38.83 -19.29
N ASN A 48 -44.41 -38.41 -19.76
CA ASN A 48 -43.36 -37.88 -18.90
C ASN A 48 -43.57 -36.38 -18.60
N SER A 49 -43.26 -35.95 -17.38
CA SER A 49 -43.34 -34.53 -17.03
C SER A 49 -42.43 -33.71 -17.93
N PRO A 50 -42.91 -32.59 -18.52
CA PRO A 50 -42.06 -31.71 -19.32
C PRO A 50 -40.98 -31.02 -18.49
N TYR A 51 -41.14 -31.00 -17.17
CA TYR A 51 -40.16 -30.45 -16.22
C TYR A 51 -39.86 -31.48 -15.12
N PRO A 52 -38.58 -31.76 -14.82
CA PRO A 52 -38.24 -32.66 -13.72
C PRO A 52 -38.54 -32.03 -12.36
N ASP A 53 -38.85 -32.86 -11.36
CA ASP A 53 -38.88 -32.41 -9.96
C ASP A 53 -37.47 -31.97 -9.58
N ASN A 54 -37.34 -30.70 -9.17
CA ASN A 54 -36.06 -30.13 -8.77
C ASN A 54 -35.98 -29.90 -7.27
N GLY A 55 -36.98 -30.37 -6.52
CA GLY A 55 -37.06 -30.23 -5.08
C GLY A 55 -37.17 -28.79 -4.61
N GLY A 56 -37.70 -27.85 -5.40
CA GLY A 56 -37.97 -26.49 -4.89
C GLY A 56 -38.92 -25.63 -5.71
N THR A 57 -38.72 -25.53 -7.02
CA THR A 57 -39.59 -24.72 -7.91
C THR A 57 -40.52 -25.54 -8.77
N VAL A 58 -40.27 -26.84 -8.92
CA VAL A 58 -41.16 -27.81 -9.57
C VAL A 58 -41.31 -29.04 -8.67
N ALA A 59 -42.55 -29.37 -8.30
CA ALA A 59 -42.91 -30.61 -7.62
C ALA A 59 -43.73 -31.50 -8.57
N VAL A 60 -43.28 -32.72 -8.84
CA VAL A 60 -43.92 -33.60 -9.83
C VAL A 60 -44.69 -34.72 -9.14
N GLY A 61 -45.94 -34.93 -9.56
CA GLY A 61 -46.75 -36.09 -9.23
C GLY A 61 -47.09 -36.91 -10.49
N THR A 62 -48.02 -37.86 -10.36
CA THR A 62 -48.45 -38.69 -11.50
C THR A 62 -49.37 -37.90 -12.44
N ASN A 63 -48.92 -37.61 -13.67
CA ASN A 63 -49.64 -36.84 -14.70
C ASN A 63 -49.91 -35.35 -14.37
N TYR A 64 -49.25 -34.79 -13.37
CA TYR A 64 -49.29 -33.36 -13.06
C TYR A 64 -47.99 -32.87 -12.44
N PHE A 65 -47.74 -31.57 -12.50
CA PHE A 65 -46.70 -30.92 -11.72
C PHE A 65 -47.20 -29.58 -11.16
N TRP A 66 -46.64 -29.20 -10.03
CA TRP A 66 -46.79 -27.89 -9.41
C TRP A 66 -45.56 -27.05 -9.72
N ARG A 67 -45.76 -25.87 -10.31
CA ARG A 67 -44.69 -24.92 -10.59
C ARG A 67 -44.83 -23.68 -9.72
N ARG A 68 -43.77 -23.32 -9.01
CA ARG A 68 -43.72 -22.14 -8.15
C ARG A 68 -43.95 -20.88 -8.97
N THR A 69 -44.77 -19.96 -8.45
CA THR A 69 -44.91 -18.61 -8.99
C THR A 69 -43.66 -17.80 -8.64
N ILE A 70 -42.93 -17.35 -9.67
CA ILE A 70 -41.67 -16.61 -9.50
C ILE A 70 -41.75 -15.37 -10.40
N ASN A 71 -41.96 -14.21 -9.77
CA ASN A 71 -41.97 -12.92 -10.47
C ASN A 71 -40.55 -12.36 -10.63
N ASP A 72 -39.69 -12.61 -9.62
CA ASP A 72 -38.31 -12.18 -9.61
C ASP A 72 -37.44 -13.34 -9.07
N PRO A 73 -36.45 -13.86 -9.84
CA PRO A 73 -35.56 -14.91 -9.37
C PRO A 73 -34.72 -14.48 -8.15
N ALA A 74 -34.55 -13.18 -7.88
CA ALA A 74 -33.84 -12.69 -6.70
C ALA A 74 -34.55 -13.01 -5.37
N LEU A 75 -35.86 -13.30 -5.40
CA LEU A 75 -36.63 -13.70 -4.24
C LEU A 75 -36.49 -15.19 -3.91
N ILE A 76 -35.95 -15.98 -4.85
CA ILE A 76 -35.70 -17.40 -4.66
C ILE A 76 -34.35 -17.60 -3.98
N ASN A 77 -34.27 -18.59 -3.10
CA ASN A 77 -33.13 -18.83 -2.24
C ASN A 77 -33.11 -20.29 -1.76
N VAL A 78 -32.03 -20.72 -1.12
CA VAL A 78 -31.80 -22.12 -0.73
C VAL A 78 -32.88 -22.71 0.21
N LEU A 79 -33.62 -21.89 0.98
CA LEU A 79 -34.70 -22.38 1.82
C LEU A 79 -35.87 -22.94 1.00
N HIS A 80 -36.09 -22.41 -0.22
CA HIS A 80 -37.10 -22.93 -1.15
C HIS A 80 -36.73 -24.30 -1.73
N PHE A 81 -35.48 -24.73 -1.58
CA PHE A 81 -34.95 -26.03 -2.00
C PHE A 81 -34.66 -26.98 -0.83
N GLY A 82 -35.09 -26.61 0.38
CA GLY A 82 -34.99 -27.44 1.57
C GLY A 82 -33.77 -27.19 2.46
N ALA A 83 -33.07 -26.06 2.32
CA ALA A 83 -32.07 -25.71 3.32
C ALA A 83 -32.75 -25.37 4.66
N ARG A 84 -32.12 -25.72 5.78
CA ARG A 84 -32.64 -25.49 7.14
C ARG A 84 -32.03 -24.28 7.82
N ALA A 85 -30.78 -23.94 7.49
CA ALA A 85 -30.08 -22.79 8.08
C ALA A 85 -29.98 -22.85 9.62
N ASN A 86 -29.80 -24.06 10.17
CA ASN A 86 -29.68 -24.31 11.61
C ASN A 86 -28.23 -24.59 12.08
N GLY A 87 -27.28 -24.68 11.15
CA GLY A 87 -25.87 -24.95 11.41
C GLY A 87 -25.57 -26.35 11.92
N THR A 88 -26.50 -27.31 11.76
CA THR A 88 -26.31 -28.70 12.18
C THR A 88 -26.73 -29.69 11.10
N THR A 89 -27.79 -29.38 10.35
CA THR A 89 -28.18 -30.15 9.16
C THR A 89 -27.33 -29.72 7.98
N ASP A 90 -26.79 -30.69 7.26
CA ASP A 90 -26.05 -30.42 6.02
C ASP A 90 -27.02 -29.95 4.93
N ASP A 91 -26.87 -28.70 4.52
CA ASP A 91 -27.69 -28.01 3.53
C ASP A 91 -27.13 -28.18 2.10
N ASN A 92 -26.06 -28.98 1.90
CA ASN A 92 -25.43 -29.23 0.60
C ASN A 92 -26.44 -29.60 -0.50
N ASP A 93 -27.31 -30.59 -0.26
CA ASP A 93 -28.29 -31.04 -1.26
C ASP A 93 -29.25 -29.92 -1.70
N ALA A 94 -29.61 -29.02 -0.79
CA ALA A 94 -30.47 -27.88 -1.09
C ALA A 94 -29.72 -26.82 -1.90
N VAL A 95 -28.45 -26.57 -1.56
CA VAL A 95 -27.57 -25.67 -2.30
C VAL A 95 -27.33 -26.18 -3.72
N MET A 96 -27.08 -27.49 -3.89
CA MET A 96 -26.88 -28.10 -5.21
C MET A 96 -28.15 -28.07 -6.06
N ARG A 97 -29.32 -28.33 -5.46
CA ARG A 97 -30.61 -28.17 -6.16
C ARG A 97 -30.86 -26.73 -6.61
N TYR A 98 -30.58 -25.76 -5.76
CA TYR A 98 -30.66 -24.34 -6.14
C TYR A 98 -29.69 -24.02 -7.27
N LEU A 99 -28.42 -24.44 -7.16
CA LEU A 99 -27.39 -24.15 -8.16
C LEU A 99 -27.78 -24.71 -9.54
N ASN A 100 -28.29 -25.94 -9.58
CA ASN A 100 -28.78 -26.56 -10.81
C ASN A 100 -29.97 -25.79 -11.40
N TRP A 101 -30.92 -25.36 -10.56
CA TRP A 101 -32.04 -24.53 -11.01
C TRP A 101 -31.58 -23.15 -11.54
N ALA A 102 -30.68 -22.47 -10.82
CA ALA A 102 -30.21 -21.14 -11.16
C ALA A 102 -29.52 -21.11 -12.53
N ARG A 103 -28.78 -22.17 -12.88
CA ARG A 103 -28.12 -22.33 -14.18
C ARG A 103 -29.06 -22.57 -15.35
N THR A 104 -30.27 -23.06 -15.09
CA THR A 104 -31.26 -23.41 -16.14
C THR A 104 -32.51 -22.55 -16.07
N TRP A 105 -32.57 -21.55 -15.20
CA TRP A 105 -33.76 -20.72 -15.00
C TRP A 105 -34.14 -19.95 -16.27
N ASN A 106 -33.15 -19.31 -16.90
CA ASN A 106 -33.32 -18.55 -18.13
C ASN A 106 -32.00 -18.61 -18.92
N THR A 107 -32.07 -19.05 -20.18
CA THR A 107 -30.91 -19.19 -21.07
C THR A 107 -30.22 -17.87 -21.38
N GLU A 108 -30.95 -16.75 -21.27
CA GLU A 108 -30.44 -15.38 -21.43
C GLU A 108 -29.81 -14.83 -20.14
N VAL A 109 -30.08 -15.44 -18.98
CA VAL A 109 -29.63 -14.98 -17.65
C VAL A 109 -28.82 -16.07 -16.95
N ASN A 110 -27.55 -16.18 -17.31
CA ASN A 110 -26.63 -17.19 -16.78
C ASN A 110 -25.85 -16.74 -15.53
N GLY A 111 -26.29 -15.66 -14.87
CA GLY A 111 -25.57 -14.95 -13.81
C GLY A 111 -26.24 -14.95 -12.43
N LEU A 112 -27.14 -15.90 -12.14
CA LEU A 112 -27.85 -15.94 -10.85
C LEU A 112 -26.95 -16.52 -9.74
N PRO A 113 -26.68 -15.77 -8.65
CA PRO A 113 -25.94 -16.31 -7.51
C PRO A 113 -26.81 -17.24 -6.66
N ILE A 114 -26.17 -18.15 -5.94
CA ILE A 114 -26.78 -18.91 -4.85
C ILE A 114 -27.14 -17.93 -3.73
N ARG A 115 -28.42 -17.85 -3.39
CA ARG A 115 -28.94 -16.90 -2.39
C ARG A 115 -29.19 -17.58 -1.06
N PHE A 116 -28.62 -17.00 -0.01
CA PHE A 116 -28.77 -17.43 1.38
C PHE A 116 -29.45 -16.32 2.19
N PRO A 117 -30.58 -16.61 2.83
CA PRO A 117 -31.12 -15.73 3.86
C PRO A 117 -30.23 -15.69 5.11
N ALA A 118 -30.60 -14.86 6.09
CA ALA A 118 -29.96 -14.85 7.40
C ALA A 118 -30.02 -16.24 8.04
N GLY A 119 -28.90 -16.68 8.62
CA GLY A 119 -28.83 -17.98 9.26
C GLY A 119 -27.44 -18.60 9.21
N LYS A 120 -27.34 -19.80 9.76
CA LYS A 120 -26.09 -20.58 9.81
C LYS A 120 -26.27 -21.85 8.99
N TYR A 121 -25.44 -22.06 7.98
CA TYR A 121 -25.54 -23.17 7.04
C TYR A 121 -24.34 -24.09 7.25
N LEU A 122 -24.60 -25.36 7.54
CA LEU A 122 -23.59 -26.41 7.42
C LEU A 122 -23.61 -26.90 5.98
N ILE A 123 -22.49 -26.80 5.28
CA ILE A 123 -22.39 -27.18 3.87
C ILE A 123 -21.18 -28.11 3.74
N SER A 124 -21.40 -29.39 3.47
CA SER A 124 -20.30 -30.29 3.05
C SER A 124 -19.73 -29.87 1.69
N PRO A 125 -18.51 -30.29 1.32
CA PRO A 125 -17.85 -29.86 0.08
C PRO A 125 -18.73 -29.94 -1.17
N ILE A 126 -18.75 -28.86 -1.94
CA ILE A 126 -19.38 -28.77 -3.26
C ILE A 126 -18.28 -28.67 -4.31
N ASP A 127 -18.17 -29.72 -5.13
CA ASP A 127 -17.25 -29.76 -6.26
C ASP A 127 -18.02 -29.67 -7.58
N THR A 128 -17.84 -28.55 -8.28
CA THR A 128 -18.39 -28.32 -9.61
C THR A 128 -17.28 -28.14 -10.66
N SER A 129 -16.06 -28.52 -10.32
CA SER A 129 -14.86 -28.22 -11.10
C SER A 129 -14.69 -29.10 -12.36
N ALA A 130 -15.50 -30.16 -12.49
CA ALA A 130 -15.51 -31.04 -13.66
C ALA A 130 -15.93 -30.32 -14.95
N THR A 131 -16.69 -29.23 -14.87
CA THR A 131 -17.17 -28.47 -16.04
C THR A 131 -16.90 -26.99 -15.85
N GLU A 132 -16.42 -26.32 -16.89
CA GLU A 132 -16.31 -24.87 -16.88
C GLU A 132 -17.69 -24.23 -16.99
N PHE A 133 -17.93 -23.18 -16.23
CA PHE A 133 -19.16 -22.39 -16.35
C PHE A 133 -18.89 -20.89 -16.27
N GLY A 134 -19.78 -20.10 -16.89
CA GLY A 134 -19.55 -18.67 -17.07
C GLY A 134 -19.58 -17.83 -15.79
N PHE A 135 -20.30 -18.28 -14.76
CA PHE A 135 -20.52 -17.53 -13.51
C PHE A 135 -20.78 -18.43 -12.30
N PHE A 136 -20.11 -18.15 -11.18
CA PHE A 136 -20.42 -18.66 -9.84
C PHE A 136 -20.78 -17.48 -8.93
N GLY A 137 -21.73 -17.65 -8.01
CA GLY A 137 -21.88 -16.63 -6.98
C GLY A 137 -22.58 -17.09 -5.71
N LEU A 138 -22.27 -16.42 -4.60
CA LEU A 138 -22.81 -16.66 -3.26
C LEU A 138 -23.26 -15.33 -2.66
N TYR A 139 -24.56 -15.13 -2.52
CA TYR A 139 -25.16 -13.91 -1.98
C TYR A 139 -25.87 -14.24 -0.68
N GLY A 140 -25.29 -13.81 0.43
CA GLY A 140 -25.91 -13.87 1.75
C GLY A 140 -26.71 -12.61 2.08
N ASP A 141 -27.36 -12.65 3.23
CA ASP A 141 -28.01 -11.50 3.85
C ASP A 141 -26.95 -10.63 4.53
N ASP A 142 -26.88 -9.37 4.11
CA ASP A 142 -25.90 -8.41 4.61
C ASP A 142 -26.53 -7.09 5.06
N VAL A 143 -25.66 -6.24 5.58
CA VAL A 143 -25.84 -4.80 5.77
C VAL A 143 -24.57 -4.16 5.20
N GLU A 144 -24.57 -2.85 4.97
CA GLU A 144 -23.42 -2.09 4.43
C GLU A 144 -22.21 -2.04 5.39
N LEU A 145 -22.11 -2.99 6.33
CA LEU A 145 -21.02 -3.21 7.26
C LEU A 145 -20.46 -4.62 7.05
N GLY A 146 -19.41 -4.76 6.24
CA GLY A 146 -18.84 -6.07 5.90
C GLY A 146 -18.32 -6.90 7.07
N ALA A 147 -18.13 -6.30 8.26
CA ALA A 147 -17.70 -6.99 9.47
C ALA A 147 -18.81 -7.82 10.15
N VAL A 148 -20.07 -7.64 9.74
CA VAL A 148 -21.26 -8.31 10.33
C VAL A 148 -22.22 -8.92 9.29
N PRO A 149 -21.76 -9.80 8.38
CA PRO A 149 -22.69 -10.55 7.53
C PRO A 149 -23.64 -11.41 8.37
N ARG A 150 -24.91 -11.52 7.97
CA ARG A 150 -25.96 -12.26 8.70
C ARG A 150 -26.12 -13.71 8.22
N THR A 151 -25.45 -14.07 7.13
CA THR A 151 -25.31 -15.45 6.66
C THR A 151 -23.95 -16.01 7.06
N THR A 152 -23.93 -17.08 7.84
CA THR A 152 -22.70 -17.81 8.20
C THR A 152 -22.67 -19.18 7.54
N ILE A 153 -21.58 -19.51 6.86
CA ILE A 153 -21.27 -20.85 6.36
C ILE A 153 -20.26 -21.50 7.33
N ILE A 154 -20.56 -22.73 7.73
CA ILE A 154 -19.62 -23.68 8.34
C ILE A 154 -19.60 -24.95 7.48
N SER A 155 -18.64 -25.84 7.70
CA SER A 155 -18.52 -27.07 6.91
C SER A 155 -18.13 -28.27 7.77
N THR A 156 -17.94 -29.41 7.13
CA THR A 156 -17.71 -30.70 7.78
C THR A 156 -16.26 -30.91 8.23
N LYS A 157 -15.40 -29.88 8.10
CA LYS A 157 -13.95 -29.96 8.39
C LYS A 157 -13.22 -30.96 7.48
N SER A 158 -13.71 -31.10 6.25
CA SER A 158 -13.10 -31.95 5.22
C SER A 158 -11.75 -31.38 4.77
N ASP A 159 -10.90 -32.24 4.18
CA ASP A 159 -9.68 -31.79 3.49
C ASP A 159 -9.96 -31.15 2.13
N GLN A 160 -11.22 -31.20 1.64
CA GLN A 160 -11.64 -30.57 0.39
C GLN A 160 -12.20 -29.16 0.61
N PRO A 161 -12.01 -28.21 -0.34
CA PRO A 161 -12.63 -26.89 -0.28
C PRO A 161 -14.15 -26.97 -0.10
N VAL A 162 -14.76 -26.03 0.64
CA VAL A 162 -16.23 -25.94 0.72
C VAL A 162 -16.83 -25.73 -0.66
N PHE A 163 -16.20 -24.86 -1.46
CA PHE A 163 -16.57 -24.63 -2.86
C PHE A 163 -15.35 -24.80 -3.75
N LYS A 164 -15.29 -25.92 -4.48
CA LYS A 164 -14.33 -26.13 -5.56
C LYS A 164 -15.03 -25.92 -6.90
N ILE A 165 -14.60 -24.89 -7.63
CA ILE A 165 -15.31 -24.39 -8.82
C ILE A 165 -14.34 -24.24 -9.99
N LYS A 166 -14.91 -24.19 -11.20
CA LYS A 166 -14.22 -23.86 -12.44
C LYS A 166 -15.02 -22.80 -13.18
N ALA A 167 -14.92 -21.55 -12.74
CA ALA A 167 -15.80 -20.48 -13.20
C ALA A 167 -15.04 -19.21 -13.62
N ARG A 168 -15.34 -18.68 -14.81
CA ARG A 168 -14.68 -17.46 -15.34
C ARG A 168 -14.95 -16.22 -14.50
N ARG A 169 -16.16 -16.11 -13.94
CA ARG A 169 -16.60 -14.98 -13.12
C ARG A 169 -17.14 -15.51 -11.81
N THR A 170 -16.71 -14.91 -10.71
CA THR A 170 -17.15 -15.26 -9.36
C THR A 170 -17.62 -14.00 -8.64
N ALA A 171 -18.79 -14.04 -7.99
CA ALA A 171 -19.29 -12.95 -7.16
C ALA A 171 -19.74 -13.44 -5.79
N ILE A 172 -19.15 -12.91 -4.71
CA ILE A 172 -19.52 -13.25 -3.33
C ILE A 172 -19.89 -11.97 -2.59
N ARG A 173 -21.02 -12.01 -1.89
CA ARG A 173 -21.50 -10.89 -1.09
C ARG A 173 -22.14 -11.39 0.19
N GLY A 174 -21.83 -10.75 1.32
CA GLY A 174 -22.62 -10.93 2.54
C GLY A 174 -22.46 -12.30 3.20
N ILE A 175 -21.27 -12.90 3.11
CA ILE A 175 -20.99 -14.23 3.66
C ILE A 175 -19.98 -14.13 4.79
N ALA A 176 -20.27 -14.80 5.91
CA ALA A 176 -19.29 -15.12 6.94
C ALA A 176 -18.87 -16.60 6.81
N TRP A 177 -17.58 -16.86 6.62
CA TRP A 177 -16.99 -18.19 6.72
C TRP A 177 -16.43 -18.41 8.13
N ASN A 178 -16.85 -19.48 8.80
CA ASN A 178 -16.24 -19.92 10.04
C ASN A 178 -15.68 -21.34 9.86
N GLY A 179 -14.35 -21.46 9.74
CA GLY A 179 -13.68 -22.73 9.48
C GLY A 179 -13.61 -23.67 10.68
N GLN A 180 -14.07 -23.24 11.87
CA GLN A 180 -14.10 -24.05 13.08
C GLN A 180 -12.74 -24.68 13.43
N ALA A 181 -11.65 -24.06 13.00
CA ALA A 181 -10.29 -24.49 13.26
C ALA A 181 -9.73 -23.82 14.52
N SER A 182 -8.80 -24.49 15.17
CA SER A 182 -7.98 -23.95 16.26
C SER A 182 -6.57 -24.52 16.16
N ALA A 183 -5.60 -23.80 16.69
CA ALA A 183 -4.21 -24.22 16.82
C ALA A 183 -3.58 -23.59 18.08
N ASP A 184 -2.55 -24.20 18.63
CA ASP A 184 -1.79 -23.61 19.74
C ASP A 184 -0.81 -22.54 19.21
N ILE A 185 -1.21 -21.28 19.36
CA ILE A 185 -0.43 -20.11 18.93
C ILE A 185 0.56 -19.61 19.97
N ASN A 186 0.48 -20.08 21.22
CA ASN A 186 1.36 -19.62 22.29
C ASN A 186 2.66 -20.42 22.28
N THR A 187 2.56 -21.75 22.12
CA THR A 187 3.73 -22.63 22.04
C THR A 187 4.39 -22.56 20.66
N ASN A 188 3.60 -22.60 19.59
CA ASN A 188 4.13 -22.51 18.22
C ASN A 188 4.18 -21.04 17.81
N THR A 189 5.38 -20.45 17.75
CA THR A 189 5.57 -19.02 17.44
C THR A 189 5.91 -18.74 15.96
N ALA A 190 6.34 -19.76 15.21
CA ALA A 190 6.57 -19.71 13.76
C ALA A 190 5.25 -19.79 12.96
N ALA A 191 5.29 -19.86 11.62
CA ALA A 191 4.08 -20.10 10.84
C ALA A 191 3.35 -21.38 11.31
N ILE A 192 2.03 -21.30 11.51
CA ILE A 192 1.20 -22.46 11.82
C ILE A 192 1.01 -23.27 10.53
N ALA A 193 1.46 -24.52 10.53
CA ALA A 193 1.23 -25.44 9.43
C ALA A 193 -0.18 -26.04 9.49
N ALA A 194 -0.70 -26.51 8.36
CA ALA A 194 -2.00 -27.15 8.26
C ALA A 194 -2.16 -28.32 9.25
N SER A 195 -1.10 -29.12 9.45
CA SER A 195 -1.07 -30.26 10.38
C SER A 195 -1.15 -29.87 11.87
N MET A 196 -0.91 -28.60 12.21
CA MET A 196 -1.02 -28.08 13.57
C MET A 196 -2.44 -27.58 13.90
N CYS A 197 -3.33 -27.52 12.90
CA CYS A 197 -4.71 -27.08 13.06
C CYS A 197 -5.64 -28.28 13.31
N THR A 198 -6.73 -28.06 14.05
CA THR A 198 -7.78 -29.09 14.22
C THR A 198 -8.49 -29.49 12.92
N ASN A 199 -8.41 -28.64 11.91
CA ASN A 199 -8.74 -28.93 10.50
C ASN A 199 -8.09 -27.86 9.63
N ALA A 200 -7.94 -28.12 8.32
CA ALA A 200 -7.35 -27.18 7.37
C ALA A 200 -8.25 -26.96 6.13
N GLN A 201 -9.57 -26.98 6.32
CA GLN A 201 -10.52 -26.89 5.22
C GLN A 201 -10.47 -25.51 4.53
N PRO A 202 -10.22 -25.46 3.20
CA PRO A 202 -10.32 -24.20 2.43
C PRO A 202 -11.78 -23.78 2.24
N PHE A 203 -12.04 -22.47 2.07
CA PHE A 203 -13.40 -22.00 1.76
C PHE A 203 -13.72 -22.10 0.26
N LEU A 204 -13.00 -21.36 -0.59
CA LEU A 204 -13.20 -21.37 -2.03
C LEU A 204 -11.90 -21.63 -2.79
N GLU A 205 -11.97 -22.52 -3.77
CA GLU A 205 -10.91 -22.76 -4.75
C GLU A 205 -11.49 -22.68 -6.17
N ASN A 206 -11.02 -21.71 -6.95
CA ASN A 206 -11.39 -21.57 -8.36
C ASN A 206 -10.24 -22.00 -9.25
N ILE A 207 -10.37 -23.16 -9.88
CA ILE A 207 -9.31 -23.81 -10.66
C ILE A 207 -9.32 -23.43 -12.14
N ILE A 208 -10.14 -22.45 -12.55
CA ILE A 208 -10.18 -22.01 -13.95
C ILE A 208 -8.83 -21.37 -14.31
N THR A 209 -8.19 -21.87 -15.36
CA THR A 209 -6.95 -21.31 -15.89
C THR A 209 -7.24 -20.38 -17.05
N GLN A 210 -6.22 -19.62 -17.45
CA GLN A 210 -6.25 -18.68 -18.56
C GLN A 210 -7.26 -17.54 -18.37
N GLY A 211 -7.40 -17.03 -17.15
CA GLY A 211 -8.20 -15.85 -16.85
C GLY A 211 -9.40 -16.14 -15.95
N GLN A 212 -9.41 -15.50 -14.78
CA GLN A 212 -10.56 -15.42 -13.90
C GLN A 212 -10.80 -14.01 -13.34
N SER A 213 -12.06 -13.72 -13.03
CA SER A 213 -12.48 -12.52 -12.31
C SER A 213 -13.28 -12.88 -11.07
N THR A 214 -12.86 -12.38 -9.91
CA THR A 214 -13.50 -12.66 -8.62
C THR A 214 -13.80 -11.36 -7.89
N ASN A 215 -15.08 -11.12 -7.61
CA ASN A 215 -15.54 -9.97 -6.86
C ASN A 215 -16.12 -10.41 -5.52
N VAL A 216 -15.55 -9.94 -4.43
CA VAL A 216 -15.99 -10.23 -3.07
C VAL A 216 -16.23 -8.92 -2.33
N THR A 217 -17.42 -8.77 -1.75
CA THR A 217 -17.75 -7.63 -0.89
C THR A 217 -18.46 -8.08 0.38
N CYS A 218 -18.29 -7.35 1.48
CA CYS A 218 -18.92 -7.66 2.76
C CYS A 218 -18.70 -9.13 3.19
N PHE A 219 -17.44 -9.52 3.35
CA PHE A 219 -17.07 -10.89 3.66
C PHE A 219 -16.26 -10.98 4.95
N LYS A 220 -16.55 -12.00 5.76
CA LYS A 220 -15.84 -12.25 7.00
C LYS A 220 -15.32 -13.68 7.07
N ALA A 221 -14.02 -13.87 7.31
CA ALA A 221 -13.47 -15.20 7.60
C ALA A 221 -12.98 -15.28 9.05
N GLN A 222 -13.36 -16.35 9.74
CA GLN A 222 -12.89 -16.60 11.10
C GLN A 222 -12.51 -18.06 11.33
N ASN A 223 -11.54 -18.28 12.21
CA ASN A 223 -11.10 -19.62 12.62
C ASN A 223 -10.82 -20.52 11.40
N ALA A 224 -10.16 -19.94 10.39
CA ALA A 224 -9.91 -20.60 9.12
C ALA A 224 -8.60 -21.37 9.18
N GLY A 225 -8.66 -22.70 9.14
CA GLY A 225 -7.48 -23.57 9.13
C GLY A 225 -6.82 -23.66 7.74
N GLY A 226 -7.64 -23.70 6.69
CA GLY A 226 -7.19 -23.69 5.30
C GLY A 226 -7.24 -22.30 4.67
N THR A 227 -6.78 -22.20 3.43
CA THR A 227 -6.85 -20.95 2.66
C THR A 227 -8.30 -20.52 2.43
N VAL A 228 -8.61 -19.24 2.64
CA VAL A 228 -9.96 -18.71 2.41
C VAL A 228 -10.27 -18.64 0.90
N PHE A 229 -9.45 -17.96 0.12
CA PHE A 229 -9.60 -17.86 -1.33
C PHE A 229 -8.34 -18.36 -2.04
N LYS A 230 -8.48 -19.46 -2.80
CA LYS A 230 -7.46 -19.98 -3.71
C LYS A 230 -7.85 -19.65 -5.15
N LEU A 231 -7.05 -18.81 -5.79
CA LEU A 231 -7.28 -18.29 -7.13
C LEU A 231 -6.04 -18.53 -8.00
N ILE A 232 -6.22 -18.58 -9.31
CA ILE A 232 -5.18 -18.81 -10.30
C ILE A 232 -5.45 -17.98 -11.55
N ASP A 233 -4.43 -17.40 -12.18
CA ASP A 233 -4.59 -16.67 -13.44
C ASP A 233 -5.63 -15.53 -13.35
N THR A 234 -5.66 -14.80 -12.24
CA THR A 234 -6.56 -13.64 -12.10
C THR A 234 -6.26 -12.56 -13.15
N PHE A 235 -7.31 -11.96 -13.73
CA PHE A 235 -7.19 -10.90 -14.73
C PHE A 235 -7.78 -9.56 -14.28
N ASP A 236 -8.86 -9.59 -13.49
CA ASP A 236 -9.51 -8.41 -12.89
C ASP A 236 -10.35 -8.87 -11.69
N SER A 237 -10.02 -8.46 -10.48
CA SER A 237 -10.69 -8.95 -9.26
C SER A 237 -10.73 -7.89 -8.17
N LYS A 238 -11.85 -7.82 -7.46
CA LYS A 238 -12.06 -6.81 -6.41
C LYS A 238 -12.46 -7.45 -5.08
N PHE A 239 -11.78 -7.05 -4.03
CA PHE A 239 -12.03 -7.46 -2.66
C PHE A 239 -12.27 -6.19 -1.82
N ASP A 240 -13.52 -5.96 -1.43
CA ASP A 240 -13.92 -4.79 -0.64
C ASP A 240 -14.53 -5.25 0.69
N GLN A 241 -14.20 -4.57 1.78
CA GLN A 241 -14.78 -4.88 3.09
C GLN A 241 -14.59 -6.35 3.51
N ILE A 242 -13.34 -6.81 3.41
CA ILE A 242 -12.93 -8.15 3.85
C ILE A 242 -12.41 -8.06 5.28
N TYR A 243 -12.97 -8.86 6.17
CA TYR A 243 -12.60 -8.89 7.58
C TYR A 243 -12.17 -10.28 8.01
N THR A 244 -11.04 -10.40 8.71
CA THR A 244 -10.59 -11.71 9.20
C THR A 244 -10.23 -11.72 10.68
N GLY A 245 -10.37 -12.88 11.31
CA GLY A 245 -9.95 -13.12 12.69
C GLY A 245 -9.57 -14.57 12.94
N ASN A 246 -8.40 -14.82 13.53
CA ASN A 246 -7.86 -16.16 13.78
C ASN A 246 -7.78 -17.00 12.49
N THR A 247 -6.93 -16.59 11.56
CA THR A 247 -6.68 -17.34 10.32
C THR A 247 -5.34 -18.05 10.41
N PHE A 248 -5.36 -19.38 10.39
CA PHE A 248 -4.16 -20.23 10.46
C PHE A 248 -3.63 -20.59 9.08
N GLY A 249 -4.51 -20.61 8.07
CA GLY A 249 -4.14 -20.61 6.66
C GLY A 249 -4.03 -19.20 6.07
N ARG A 250 -3.76 -19.12 4.77
CA ARG A 250 -3.73 -17.87 4.00
C ARG A 250 -5.15 -17.31 3.83
N VAL A 251 -5.30 -15.99 3.72
CA VAL A 251 -6.59 -15.40 3.33
C VAL A 251 -6.71 -15.42 1.81
N PHE A 252 -5.71 -14.86 1.12
CA PHE A 252 -5.59 -14.99 -0.32
C PHE A 252 -4.38 -15.84 -0.67
N ASP A 253 -4.59 -16.79 -1.58
CA ASP A 253 -3.56 -17.53 -2.27
C ASP A 253 -3.84 -17.39 -3.77
N VAL A 254 -3.06 -16.54 -4.42
CA VAL A 254 -3.22 -16.19 -5.82
C VAL A 254 -1.98 -16.64 -6.57
N GLY A 255 -2.17 -17.64 -7.43
CA GLY A 255 -1.13 -18.22 -8.26
C GLY A 255 -1.33 -17.95 -9.74
N TRP A 256 -0.59 -18.71 -10.54
CA TRP A 256 -0.69 -18.74 -12.00
C TRP A 256 -0.46 -20.16 -12.49
N SER A 257 -0.91 -20.47 -13.71
CA SER A 257 -0.87 -21.82 -14.27
C SER A 257 0.35 -22.13 -15.14
N ASP A 258 1.12 -21.11 -15.51
CA ASP A 258 2.17 -21.18 -16.53
C ASP A 258 1.66 -21.71 -17.88
N SER A 259 0.35 -21.55 -18.15
CA SER A 259 -0.23 -21.91 -19.44
C SER A 259 0.45 -21.11 -20.57
N PRO A 260 1.03 -21.78 -21.58
CA PRO A 260 1.80 -21.11 -22.63
C PRO A 260 0.93 -20.18 -23.49
N GLY A 261 -0.34 -20.53 -23.69
CA GLY A 261 -1.30 -19.67 -24.39
C GLY A 261 -1.66 -18.45 -23.55
N GLY A 262 -1.04 -17.31 -23.84
CA GLY A 262 -1.32 -16.02 -23.18
C GLY A 262 -0.28 -15.57 -22.15
N GLY A 263 0.75 -16.36 -21.87
CA GLY A 263 1.81 -15.98 -20.92
C GLY A 263 1.33 -15.90 -19.47
N TRP A 264 0.54 -16.88 -19.02
CA TRP A 264 -0.04 -16.95 -17.66
C TRP A 264 0.99 -17.33 -16.60
N ASN A 265 2.03 -16.51 -16.46
CA ASN A 265 3.11 -16.66 -15.49
C ASN A 265 3.02 -15.66 -14.32
N HIS A 266 1.86 -15.01 -14.20
CA HIS A 266 1.54 -13.93 -13.27
C HIS A 266 0.03 -13.75 -13.12
N SER A 267 -0.38 -12.89 -12.20
CA SER A 267 -1.77 -12.47 -11.99
C SER A 267 -1.92 -10.97 -12.20
N THR A 268 -3.13 -10.49 -12.50
CA THR A 268 -3.38 -9.11 -12.93
C THR A 268 -4.58 -8.49 -12.21
N ALA A 269 -4.46 -7.20 -11.90
CA ALA A 269 -5.52 -6.29 -11.46
C ALA A 269 -6.36 -6.81 -10.28
N ILE A 270 -5.69 -7.08 -9.15
CA ILE A 270 -6.36 -7.26 -7.87
C ILE A 270 -6.46 -5.93 -7.13
N GLU A 271 -7.67 -5.53 -6.78
CA GLU A 271 -7.98 -4.39 -5.90
C GLU A 271 -8.44 -4.91 -4.52
N ILE A 272 -7.76 -4.48 -3.45
CA ILE A 272 -8.15 -4.74 -2.05
C ILE A 272 -8.47 -3.41 -1.36
N THR A 273 -9.68 -3.27 -0.84
CA THR A 273 -10.18 -2.01 -0.28
C THR A 273 -10.94 -2.20 1.03
N ASN A 274 -10.83 -1.20 1.91
CA ASN A 274 -11.64 -1.08 3.14
C ASN A 274 -11.65 -2.34 4.01
N SER A 275 -10.51 -3.03 4.09
CA SER A 275 -10.40 -4.38 4.67
C SER A 275 -9.54 -4.38 5.94
N ASN A 276 -9.80 -5.32 6.84
CA ASN A 276 -9.00 -5.52 8.05
C ASN A 276 -8.71 -7.01 8.28
N PHE A 277 -7.42 -7.35 8.30
CA PHE A 277 -6.94 -8.70 8.53
C PHE A 277 -6.31 -8.82 9.91
N GLN A 278 -7.01 -9.44 10.88
CA GLN A 278 -6.50 -9.59 12.23
C GLN A 278 -6.09 -11.03 12.55
N SER A 279 -5.01 -11.17 13.32
CA SER A 279 -4.60 -12.43 13.93
C SER A 279 -4.38 -13.55 12.90
N GLY A 280 -3.54 -13.26 11.91
CA GLY A 280 -3.07 -14.24 10.92
C GLY A 280 -1.82 -14.99 11.40
N TYR A 281 -1.86 -16.32 11.34
CA TYR A 281 -0.81 -17.20 11.87
C TYR A 281 -0.15 -18.11 10.82
N GLY A 282 -0.68 -18.16 9.60
CA GLY A 282 -0.09 -18.90 8.49
C GLY A 282 1.23 -18.31 7.99
N ASP A 283 1.76 -18.88 6.92
CA ASP A 283 3.01 -18.44 6.28
C ASP A 283 2.86 -17.15 5.46
N ALA A 284 1.63 -16.74 5.17
CA ALA A 284 1.25 -15.44 4.63
C ALA A 284 -0.24 -15.18 4.90
N THR A 285 -0.64 -13.93 5.08
CA THR A 285 -2.07 -13.53 5.03
C THR A 285 -2.49 -13.23 3.61
N LEU A 286 -1.71 -12.40 2.92
CA LEU A 286 -1.87 -12.08 1.51
C LEU A 286 -0.75 -12.77 0.71
N TYR A 287 -1.01 -13.88 0.03
CA TYR A 287 -0.04 -14.55 -0.84
C TYR A 287 -0.39 -14.28 -2.31
N MET A 288 0.24 -13.25 -2.88
CA MET A 288 -0.02 -12.76 -4.25
C MET A 288 1.28 -12.33 -4.95
N PRO A 289 2.29 -13.20 -5.07
CA PRO A 289 3.49 -12.89 -5.83
C PRO A 289 3.16 -12.69 -7.32
N ARG A 290 3.98 -11.91 -8.04
CA ARG A 290 3.78 -11.59 -9.48
C ARG A 290 2.37 -11.09 -9.79
N MET A 291 1.76 -10.36 -8.87
CA MET A 291 0.53 -9.65 -9.17
C MET A 291 0.91 -8.32 -9.86
N THR A 292 0.34 -8.00 -11.02
CA THR A 292 0.60 -6.74 -11.72
C THR A 292 -0.65 -5.85 -11.78
N GLN A 293 -0.43 -4.53 -11.85
CA GLN A 293 -1.51 -3.52 -11.86
C GLN A 293 -2.49 -3.62 -10.67
N GLY A 294 -2.04 -4.00 -9.48
CA GLY A 294 -2.91 -4.11 -8.31
C GLY A 294 -2.92 -2.87 -7.43
N LEU A 295 -3.95 -2.83 -6.59
CA LEU A 295 -4.29 -1.71 -5.72
C LEU A 295 -4.60 -2.22 -4.32
N ILE A 296 -4.00 -1.59 -3.31
CA ILE A 296 -4.39 -1.74 -1.90
C ILE A 296 -4.74 -0.33 -1.39
N SER A 297 -5.95 -0.14 -0.87
CA SER A 297 -6.40 1.16 -0.39
C SER A 297 -7.25 1.06 0.88
N ASN A 298 -6.86 1.77 1.94
CA ASN A 298 -7.55 1.75 3.24
C ASN A 298 -7.64 0.33 3.82
N VAL A 299 -6.49 -0.25 4.12
CA VAL A 299 -6.38 -1.63 4.62
C VAL A 299 -5.51 -1.70 5.89
N TRP A 300 -5.96 -2.51 6.84
CA TRP A 300 -5.25 -2.86 8.08
C TRP A 300 -4.83 -4.33 8.09
N ILE A 301 -3.60 -4.63 8.49
CA ILE A 301 -3.16 -5.96 8.87
C ILE A 301 -2.55 -5.89 10.27
N GLU A 302 -3.14 -6.62 11.22
CA GLU A 302 -2.84 -6.47 12.64
C GLU A 302 -2.56 -7.81 13.30
N ARG A 303 -1.60 -7.82 14.25
CA ARG A 303 -1.27 -8.98 15.10
C ARG A 303 -1.02 -10.26 14.30
N THR A 304 -0.35 -10.11 13.17
CA THR A 304 -0.20 -11.17 12.16
C THR A 304 1.26 -11.58 12.02
N ARG A 305 1.55 -12.89 12.01
CA ARG A 305 2.94 -13.38 11.92
C ARG A 305 3.59 -13.02 10.59
N TYR A 306 2.89 -13.29 9.50
CA TYR A 306 3.36 -13.05 8.13
C TYR A 306 2.29 -12.25 7.38
N PRO A 307 2.42 -10.91 7.27
CA PRO A 307 1.39 -10.08 6.66
C PRO A 307 1.17 -10.39 5.18
N GLY A 308 2.21 -10.86 4.47
CA GLY A 308 2.02 -11.38 3.12
C GLY A 308 3.28 -11.46 2.28
N ASN A 309 3.11 -12.05 1.10
CA ASN A 309 4.06 -12.06 0.01
C ASN A 309 3.44 -11.43 -1.24
N LEU A 310 3.90 -10.22 -1.58
CA LEU A 310 3.50 -9.45 -2.74
C LEU A 310 4.67 -9.24 -3.72
N SER A 311 5.75 -10.03 -3.57
CA SER A 311 7.00 -9.91 -4.31
C SER A 311 6.83 -10.00 -5.82
N GLU A 312 7.76 -9.44 -6.59
CA GLU A 312 7.73 -9.43 -8.07
C GLU A 312 6.48 -8.73 -8.63
N GLY A 313 5.75 -7.98 -7.80
CA GLY A 313 4.48 -7.38 -8.17
C GLY A 313 4.58 -5.98 -8.75
N GLN A 314 3.44 -5.40 -9.12
CA GLN A 314 3.27 -3.98 -9.41
C GLN A 314 2.05 -3.44 -8.67
N TRP A 315 2.29 -2.58 -7.68
CA TRP A 315 1.28 -2.18 -6.72
C TRP A 315 1.19 -0.67 -6.55
N LYS A 316 -0.04 -0.17 -6.43
CA LYS A 316 -0.31 1.08 -5.72
C LYS A 316 -0.85 0.74 -4.34
N ILE A 317 -0.19 1.24 -3.30
CA ILE A 317 -0.56 0.98 -1.89
C ILE A 317 -0.77 2.32 -1.20
N GLN A 318 -1.98 2.59 -0.74
CA GLN A 318 -2.33 3.86 -0.10
C GLN A 318 -3.16 3.65 1.16
N VAL A 319 -2.92 4.45 2.21
CA VAL A 319 -3.63 4.33 3.49
C VAL A 319 -3.57 2.88 4.00
N PHE A 320 -2.35 2.39 4.19
CA PHE A 320 -2.07 1.00 4.51
C PHE A 320 -1.36 0.90 5.85
N ASN A 321 -1.81 -0.03 6.69
CA ASN A 321 -1.41 -0.09 8.08
C ASN A 321 -0.96 -1.51 8.43
N LEU A 322 0.27 -1.63 8.97
CA LEU A 322 0.79 -2.86 9.55
C LEU A 322 1.07 -2.62 11.02
N GLU A 323 0.41 -3.37 11.91
CA GLU A 323 0.58 -3.20 13.35
C GLU A 323 0.81 -4.54 14.06
N GLY A 324 1.87 -4.62 14.86
CA GLY A 324 2.19 -5.83 15.63
C GLY A 324 2.41 -7.07 14.77
N CYS A 325 2.96 -6.88 13.57
CA CYS A 325 3.29 -7.98 12.66
C CYS A 325 4.71 -8.48 12.91
N SER A 326 4.91 -9.79 13.04
CA SER A 326 6.21 -10.37 13.43
C SER A 326 7.25 -10.35 12.31
N ASN A 327 6.81 -10.45 11.05
CA ASN A 327 7.65 -10.44 9.86
C ASN A 327 7.27 -9.28 8.93
N PRO A 328 8.19 -8.81 8.07
CA PRO A 328 7.88 -7.76 7.12
C PRO A 328 6.85 -8.20 6.08
N LEU A 329 6.07 -7.26 5.54
CA LEU A 329 5.37 -7.47 4.28
C LEU A 329 6.40 -7.55 3.16
N ASN A 330 6.44 -8.67 2.45
CA ASN A 330 7.40 -8.88 1.38
C ASN A 330 6.94 -8.16 0.10
N LEU A 331 7.68 -7.11 -0.27
CA LEU A 331 7.59 -6.36 -1.53
C LEU A 331 8.93 -6.45 -2.30
N ASP A 332 9.72 -7.50 -2.06
CA ASP A 332 10.99 -7.69 -2.73
C ASP A 332 10.78 -7.78 -4.25
N ASN A 333 11.71 -7.21 -5.00
CA ASN A 333 11.64 -7.08 -6.46
C ASN A 333 10.28 -6.52 -6.95
N SER A 334 9.58 -5.69 -6.17
CA SER A 334 8.29 -5.15 -6.58
C SER A 334 8.39 -3.73 -7.09
N ARG A 335 7.47 -3.38 -7.98
CA ARG A 335 7.28 -2.04 -8.56
C ARG A 335 6.17 -1.33 -7.80
N VAL A 336 6.52 -0.55 -6.78
CA VAL A 336 5.53 -0.09 -5.79
C VAL A 336 5.46 1.43 -5.71
N LEU A 337 4.24 1.97 -5.77
CA LEU A 337 3.93 3.35 -5.42
C LEU A 337 3.17 3.35 -4.08
N MET A 338 3.75 3.98 -3.06
CA MET A 338 3.26 3.96 -1.69
C MET A 338 2.90 5.35 -1.20
N SER A 339 1.79 5.47 -0.45
CA SER A 339 1.47 6.68 0.30
C SER A 339 0.70 6.41 1.59
N GLN A 340 0.97 7.21 2.63
CA GLN A 340 0.33 7.11 3.94
C GLN A 340 0.44 5.69 4.52
N ILE A 341 1.69 5.19 4.62
CA ILE A 341 1.98 3.86 5.17
C ILE A 341 2.27 3.97 6.67
N ASN A 342 1.39 3.38 7.47
CA ASN A 342 1.52 3.32 8.92
C ASN A 342 2.16 1.99 9.35
N LEU A 343 3.31 2.07 10.03
CA LEU A 343 4.05 0.92 10.53
C LEU A 343 4.21 1.05 12.04
N GLN A 344 3.58 0.17 12.82
CA GLN A 344 3.57 0.22 14.28
C GLN A 344 4.04 -1.08 14.92
N ALA A 345 4.50 -0.98 16.17
CA ALA A 345 4.89 -2.12 17.01
C ALA A 345 5.87 -3.09 16.31
N GLY A 346 6.89 -2.55 15.64
CA GLY A 346 7.96 -3.32 15.01
C GLY A 346 7.65 -3.85 13.61
N ALA A 347 6.45 -3.60 13.07
CA ALA A 347 6.09 -3.98 11.70
C ALA A 347 6.97 -3.26 10.66
N LYS A 348 7.25 -3.94 9.55
CA LYS A 348 8.20 -3.49 8.52
C LYS A 348 7.71 -3.84 7.12
N LEU A 349 8.30 -3.19 6.12
CA LEU A 349 8.25 -3.60 4.73
C LEU A 349 9.61 -4.18 4.34
N SER A 350 9.63 -5.20 3.49
CA SER A 350 10.84 -5.62 2.77
C SER A 350 10.72 -5.16 1.33
N THR A 351 11.67 -4.38 0.85
CA THR A 351 11.70 -3.84 -0.51
C THR A 351 13.05 -4.14 -1.17
N ALA A 352 13.62 -5.31 -0.87
CA ALA A 352 14.93 -5.69 -1.36
C ALA A 352 14.91 -5.93 -2.87
N MET A 353 16.04 -5.67 -3.53
CA MET A 353 16.20 -5.95 -4.96
C MET A 353 17.29 -7.00 -5.17
N SER A 354 16.92 -8.27 -5.18
CA SER A 354 17.84 -9.42 -5.26
C SER A 354 17.59 -10.27 -6.50
N SER A 355 18.55 -11.10 -6.87
CA SER A 355 18.38 -12.12 -7.93
C SER A 355 17.97 -13.46 -7.30
N PRO A 356 17.21 -14.32 -8.00
CA PRO A 356 16.66 -14.13 -9.35
C PRO A 356 15.46 -13.17 -9.35
N ARG A 357 15.18 -12.59 -10.52
CA ARG A 357 14.11 -11.61 -10.78
C ARG A 357 13.20 -12.11 -11.88
N TRP A 358 11.90 -11.82 -11.82
CA TRP A 358 10.95 -12.26 -12.85
C TRP A 358 11.06 -11.43 -14.13
N LEU A 359 10.98 -10.11 -13.99
CA LEU A 359 11.13 -9.11 -15.05
C LEU A 359 12.58 -8.63 -15.22
N SER A 360 12.81 -7.84 -16.27
CA SER A 360 14.10 -7.22 -16.56
C SER A 360 14.55 -6.26 -15.45
N GLY A 361 15.86 -6.10 -15.28
CA GLY A 361 16.44 -5.17 -14.31
C GLY A 361 15.98 -3.71 -14.46
N TYR A 362 15.52 -3.31 -15.65
CA TYR A 362 15.06 -1.95 -15.95
C TYR A 362 13.66 -1.63 -15.44
N GLU A 363 12.87 -2.65 -15.07
CA GLU A 363 11.48 -2.48 -14.66
C GLU A 363 11.34 -2.13 -13.17
N TYR A 364 12.33 -2.47 -12.34
CA TYR A 364 12.21 -2.40 -10.89
C TYR A 364 12.43 -1.00 -10.34
N GLY A 365 11.77 -0.74 -9.22
CA GLY A 365 11.93 0.47 -8.44
C GLY A 365 10.66 0.77 -7.66
N TRP A 366 10.79 1.56 -6.61
CA TRP A 366 9.66 1.97 -5.81
C TRP A 366 9.76 3.43 -5.41
N ARG A 367 8.61 3.99 -5.08
CA ARG A 367 8.46 5.35 -4.57
C ARG A 367 7.52 5.33 -3.38
N ARG A 368 7.89 6.06 -2.33
CA ARG A 368 7.10 6.26 -1.13
C ARG A 368 6.93 7.74 -0.87
N ASP A 369 5.70 8.22 -0.92
CA ASP A 369 5.32 9.61 -0.66
C ASP A 369 4.57 9.70 0.66
N GLU A 370 5.14 10.40 1.63
CA GLU A 370 4.58 10.58 2.96
C GLU A 370 4.49 12.08 3.30
N ASN A 371 3.69 12.42 4.31
CA ASN A 371 3.61 13.79 4.81
C ASN A 371 4.97 14.33 5.32
N PHE A 372 5.88 13.44 5.69
CA PHE A 372 7.22 13.77 6.17
C PHE A 372 8.33 13.66 5.11
N GLY A 373 7.99 13.37 3.84
CA GLY A 373 8.95 13.38 2.73
C GLY A 373 8.67 12.34 1.65
N THR A 374 9.55 12.30 0.65
CA THR A 374 9.51 11.30 -0.43
C THR A 374 10.82 10.52 -0.49
N GLN A 375 10.73 9.20 -0.64
CA GLN A 375 11.84 8.32 -0.94
C GLN A 375 11.58 7.61 -2.27
N LEU A 376 12.57 7.57 -3.15
CA LEU A 376 12.46 6.91 -4.46
C LEU A 376 13.79 6.26 -4.86
N THR A 377 13.71 5.16 -5.60
CA THR A 377 14.88 4.46 -6.15
C THR A 377 15.10 4.72 -7.66
N GLY A 378 14.26 5.57 -8.26
CA GLY A 378 14.26 5.88 -9.68
C GLY A 378 14.72 7.32 -9.98
N SER A 379 14.48 7.76 -11.21
CA SER A 379 14.83 9.12 -11.66
C SER A 379 13.90 10.20 -11.11
N LEU A 380 14.46 11.39 -10.85
CA LEU A 380 13.72 12.62 -10.57
C LEU A 380 14.11 13.67 -11.61
N ARG A 381 13.13 14.22 -12.32
CA ARG A 381 13.29 15.37 -13.23
C ARG A 381 12.36 16.48 -12.79
N VAL A 382 12.90 17.66 -12.53
CA VAL A 382 12.13 18.85 -12.13
C VAL A 382 12.38 20.01 -13.09
N GLY A 383 11.42 20.93 -13.19
CA GLY A 383 11.58 22.15 -14.00
C GLY A 383 12.53 23.17 -13.35
N HIS A 384 12.29 23.50 -12.09
CA HIS A 384 13.16 24.35 -11.26
C HIS A 384 12.94 24.05 -9.76
N PHE A 385 13.86 24.49 -8.90
CA PHE A 385 13.74 24.43 -7.44
C PHE A 385 13.52 25.83 -6.87
N SER A 386 12.51 26.01 -6.02
CA SER A 386 12.17 27.32 -5.43
C SER A 386 12.42 27.45 -3.92
N GLY A 387 12.82 26.37 -3.23
CA GLY A 387 13.35 26.37 -1.84
C GLY A 387 12.56 27.17 -0.80
N TYR A 388 13.21 27.45 0.33
CA TYR A 388 12.76 28.44 1.31
C TYR A 388 13.22 29.84 0.90
N ARG A 389 12.55 30.90 1.36
CA ARG A 389 12.82 32.28 0.90
C ARG A 389 12.82 33.29 2.05
N LEU A 390 13.84 34.15 2.04
CA LEU A 390 13.92 35.39 2.80
C LEU A 390 13.87 36.57 1.84
N ASN A 391 13.32 37.71 2.24
CA ASN A 391 13.28 38.91 1.41
C ASN A 391 13.78 40.12 2.20
N ASN A 392 14.65 40.93 1.61
CA ASN A 392 14.97 42.26 2.12
C ASN A 392 14.94 43.30 1.00
N SER A 393 13.74 43.79 0.69
CA SER A 393 13.53 44.92 -0.24
C SER A 393 13.57 46.29 0.46
N THR A 394 14.04 46.37 1.71
CA THR A 394 14.11 47.63 2.47
C THR A 394 15.44 48.35 2.24
N ASP A 395 15.50 49.63 2.61
CA ASP A 395 16.71 50.46 2.53
C ASP A 395 17.72 50.18 3.66
N THR A 396 17.46 49.19 4.52
CA THR A 396 18.30 48.85 5.67
C THR A 396 18.72 47.38 5.66
N ASP A 397 19.93 47.11 6.15
CA ASP A 397 20.39 45.73 6.31
C ASP A 397 19.69 45.08 7.51
N ASN A 398 18.98 43.98 7.29
CA ASN A 398 18.07 43.39 8.28
C ASN A 398 18.49 41.98 8.69
N TRP A 399 18.35 41.68 9.99
CA TRP A 399 18.57 40.34 10.53
C TRP A 399 17.30 39.50 10.44
N TYR A 400 17.43 38.27 9.95
CA TYR A 400 16.36 37.29 9.90
C TYR A 400 16.75 36.04 10.67
N ARG A 401 15.83 35.48 11.44
CA ARG A 401 15.99 34.12 11.99
C ARG A 401 15.67 33.12 10.90
N VAL A 402 16.65 32.33 10.49
CA VAL A 402 16.44 31.28 9.47
C VAL A 402 15.56 30.19 10.06
N GLY A 403 15.86 29.77 11.29
CA GLY A 403 15.17 28.69 11.97
C GLY A 403 16.12 27.91 12.87
N ALA A 404 15.72 26.69 13.20
CA ALA A 404 16.50 25.79 14.03
C ALA A 404 16.72 24.42 13.39
N PHE A 405 17.83 23.78 13.72
CA PHE A 405 18.26 22.50 13.16
C PHE A 405 18.55 21.50 14.28
N ASN A 406 18.01 20.29 14.13
CA ASN A 406 18.27 19.15 14.99
C ASN A 406 19.26 18.17 14.34
N PHE A 407 20.13 17.57 15.17
CA PHE A 407 21.20 16.66 14.77
C PHE A 407 21.13 15.35 15.57
N PRO A 408 20.25 14.38 15.24
CA PRO A 408 20.07 13.15 16.02
C PRO A 408 21.35 12.34 16.26
N ILE A 409 22.29 12.33 15.31
CA ILE A 409 23.51 11.53 15.39
C ILE A 409 24.77 12.39 15.43
N ALA A 410 25.81 11.90 16.12
CA ALA A 410 27.11 12.55 16.14
C ALA A 410 27.72 12.61 14.72
N ASN A 411 28.52 13.64 14.45
CA ASN A 411 29.13 13.90 13.14
C ASN A 411 28.14 14.11 11.97
N GLN A 412 26.87 14.40 12.28
CA GLN A 412 25.90 14.85 11.29
C GLN A 412 26.24 16.26 10.79
N GLN A 413 25.94 16.50 9.52
CA GLN A 413 26.10 17.79 8.86
C GLN A 413 24.77 18.28 8.29
N TRP A 414 24.59 19.60 8.31
CA TRP A 414 23.63 20.34 7.51
C TRP A 414 24.37 21.35 6.64
N VAL A 415 23.93 21.49 5.39
CA VAL A 415 24.41 22.52 4.47
C VAL A 415 23.22 23.34 4.04
N ALA A 416 23.30 24.65 4.28
CA ALA A 416 22.33 25.63 3.79
C ALA A 416 22.98 26.46 2.67
N GLU A 417 22.52 26.26 1.44
CA GLU A 417 23.00 27.01 0.27
C GLU A 417 22.01 28.14 -0.04
N PHE A 418 22.41 29.37 0.24
CA PHE A 418 21.64 30.58 -0.01
C PHE A 418 22.03 31.19 -1.35
N ILE A 419 21.06 31.40 -2.23
CA ILE A 419 21.21 32.04 -3.53
C ILE A 419 20.45 33.36 -3.49
N GLY A 420 21.18 34.46 -3.60
CA GLY A 420 20.64 35.82 -3.51
C GLY A 420 21.75 36.84 -3.70
N ARG A 421 21.42 37.98 -4.28
CA ARG A 421 22.40 38.99 -4.70
C ARG A 421 22.34 40.23 -3.80
N ALA A 422 23.49 40.79 -3.45
CA ALA A 422 23.58 41.98 -2.59
C ALA A 422 23.07 43.28 -3.23
N SER A 423 23.03 43.35 -4.57
CA SER A 423 22.79 44.59 -5.31
C SER A 423 22.07 44.32 -6.63
N THR A 424 21.30 45.31 -7.09
CA THR A 424 20.67 45.33 -8.42
C THR A 424 21.60 45.85 -9.52
N ALA A 425 22.80 46.35 -9.19
CA ALA A 425 23.74 46.91 -10.15
C ALA A 425 24.11 45.92 -11.26
N ASP A 426 24.28 46.35 -12.51
CA ASP A 426 24.72 45.46 -13.59
C ASP A 426 26.20 45.08 -13.43
N PRO A 427 26.59 43.83 -13.76
CA PRO A 427 28.01 43.49 -13.91
C PRO A 427 28.65 44.43 -14.95
N SER A 428 29.59 45.26 -14.50
CA SER A 428 30.26 46.24 -15.36
C SER A 428 31.73 46.40 -14.96
N GLY A 429 32.58 46.74 -15.94
CA GLY A 429 34.03 46.87 -15.75
C GLY A 429 34.78 45.55 -15.53
N THR A 430 36.09 45.67 -15.23
CA THR A 430 36.95 44.52 -14.85
C THR A 430 36.82 44.25 -13.36
N ALA A 431 36.55 43.00 -12.98
CA ALA A 431 36.50 42.61 -11.57
C ALA A 431 37.89 42.67 -10.93
N GLY A 432 38.09 43.59 -9.98
CA GLY A 432 39.38 43.79 -9.29
C GLY A 432 39.56 42.99 -8.01
N SER A 433 38.54 42.33 -7.47
CA SER A 433 38.71 41.50 -6.28
C SER A 433 37.56 40.50 -6.13
N PRO A 434 37.82 39.27 -5.67
CA PRO A 434 36.77 38.32 -5.31
C PRO A 434 35.73 38.88 -4.31
N THR A 435 36.13 39.80 -3.43
CA THR A 435 35.25 40.38 -2.40
C THR A 435 34.43 41.58 -2.86
N ALA A 436 34.75 42.17 -4.02
CA ALA A 436 34.09 43.36 -4.57
C ALA A 436 33.44 43.09 -5.95
N THR A 437 33.41 41.83 -6.39
CA THR A 437 32.88 41.47 -7.70
C THR A 437 31.35 41.63 -7.73
N VAL A 438 30.84 42.36 -8.71
CA VAL A 438 29.40 42.49 -8.99
C VAL A 438 28.96 41.30 -9.84
N SER A 439 28.48 40.24 -9.20
CA SER A 439 28.03 39.00 -9.88
C SER A 439 26.85 38.35 -9.15
N THR A 440 26.44 37.15 -9.56
CA THR A 440 25.49 36.33 -8.79
C THR A 440 26.05 36.04 -7.40
N GLY A 441 25.17 35.92 -6.40
CA GLY A 441 25.56 35.76 -5.01
C GLY A 441 25.17 34.40 -4.45
N VAL A 442 26.12 33.71 -3.85
CA VAL A 442 25.86 32.48 -3.10
C VAL A 442 26.58 32.50 -1.77
N THR A 443 25.88 32.12 -0.70
CA THR A 443 26.48 31.84 0.61
C THR A 443 26.19 30.41 0.99
N GLU A 444 27.21 29.67 1.36
CA GLU A 444 27.05 28.33 1.93
C GLU A 444 27.36 28.40 3.42
N ILE A 445 26.41 27.96 4.24
CA ILE A 445 26.57 27.85 5.69
C ILE A 445 26.55 26.37 6.04
N ASN A 446 27.65 25.87 6.59
CA ASN A 446 27.83 24.49 7.00
C ASN A 446 27.68 24.40 8.50
N LEU A 447 26.87 23.46 8.97
CA LEU A 447 26.65 23.20 10.39
C LEU A 447 27.00 21.74 10.66
N GLN A 448 27.88 21.48 11.64
CA GLN A 448 28.35 20.13 11.97
C GLN A 448 28.26 19.85 13.46
N ARG A 449 27.68 18.69 13.82
CA ARG A 449 27.70 18.20 15.20
C ARG A 449 29.01 17.50 15.53
N GLY A 450 29.87 18.17 16.29
CA GLY A 450 31.03 17.57 16.98
C GLY A 450 30.72 17.33 18.47
N SER A 451 31.58 17.83 19.36
CA SER A 451 31.29 17.92 20.80
C SER A 451 30.14 18.88 21.13
N SER A 452 29.89 19.83 20.23
CA SER A 452 28.71 20.68 20.11
C SER A 452 28.54 21.02 18.63
N VAL A 453 27.52 21.80 18.26
CA VAL A 453 27.35 22.23 16.87
C VAL A 453 28.30 23.37 16.54
N TRP A 454 29.11 23.20 15.48
CA TRP A 454 30.00 24.20 14.93
C TRP A 454 29.50 24.66 13.57
N VAL A 455 29.75 25.93 13.25
CA VAL A 455 29.29 26.54 12.00
C VAL A 455 30.44 27.27 11.32
N ASP A 456 30.62 26.99 10.04
CA ASP A 456 31.47 27.73 9.11
C ASP A 456 30.64 28.23 7.93
N MET A 457 31.15 29.25 7.25
CA MET A 457 30.51 29.76 6.05
C MET A 457 31.50 30.37 5.07
N PHE A 458 31.11 30.40 3.80
CA PHE A 458 31.84 31.10 2.75
C PHE A 458 30.91 31.65 1.67
N HIS A 459 31.48 32.53 0.84
CA HIS A 459 30.77 33.27 -0.18
C HIS A 459 31.31 32.99 -1.58
N ARG A 460 30.43 33.09 -2.57
CA ARG A 460 30.75 33.15 -4.00
C ARG A 460 30.05 34.37 -4.60
N GLY A 461 30.79 35.16 -5.38
CA GLY A 461 30.29 36.36 -6.03
C GLY A 461 29.80 37.43 -5.06
N SER A 462 28.61 38.00 -5.29
CA SER A 462 28.04 39.10 -4.49
C SER A 462 26.81 38.65 -3.68
N PRO A 463 26.99 37.89 -2.58
CA PRO A 463 25.88 37.31 -1.82
C PRO A 463 25.04 38.35 -1.09
N ALA A 464 23.73 38.13 -1.02
CA ALA A 464 22.82 38.94 -0.21
C ALA A 464 23.12 38.87 1.31
N ILE A 465 23.69 37.77 1.79
CA ILE A 465 24.08 37.60 3.19
C ILE A 465 25.40 38.32 3.46
N ILE A 466 25.39 39.22 4.44
CA ILE A 466 26.56 40.01 4.84
C ILE A 466 27.10 39.68 6.24
N ASP A 467 26.30 39.02 7.08
CA ASP A 467 26.72 38.50 8.38
C ASP A 467 25.80 37.34 8.79
N ALA A 468 26.26 36.50 9.71
CA ALA A 468 25.47 35.40 10.25
C ALA A 468 25.78 35.20 11.74
N ARG A 469 24.78 34.71 12.48
CA ARG A 469 24.91 34.37 13.90
C ARG A 469 24.27 33.03 14.17
N TYR A 470 24.76 32.34 15.19
CA TYR A 470 24.13 31.11 15.65
C TYR A 470 24.21 30.95 17.17
N ASN A 471 23.29 30.14 17.68
CA ASN A 471 23.16 29.80 19.08
C ASN A 471 23.04 28.29 19.21
N ARG A 472 23.87 27.70 20.08
CA ARG A 472 23.89 26.26 20.32
C ARG A 472 23.02 25.97 21.54
N GLN A 473 22.13 25.00 21.44
CA GLN A 473 21.39 24.51 22.60
C GLN A 473 21.77 23.04 22.80
N GLY A 474 22.55 22.77 23.85
CA GLY A 474 23.13 21.44 24.05
C GLY A 474 24.11 21.04 22.94
N VAL A 475 24.12 19.76 22.60
CA VAL A 475 25.10 19.15 21.68
C VAL A 475 24.56 18.91 20.27
N ASP A 476 23.24 18.97 20.09
CA ASP A 476 22.52 18.47 18.92
C ASP A 476 21.49 19.45 18.36
N PHE A 477 21.45 20.68 18.86
CA PHE A 477 20.52 21.69 18.40
C PHE A 477 21.20 23.04 18.17
N VAL A 478 20.82 23.72 17.09
CA VAL A 478 21.34 25.05 16.75
C VAL A 478 20.27 25.92 16.12
N GLU A 479 20.30 27.20 16.46
CA GLU A 479 19.49 28.25 15.83
C GLU A 479 20.38 29.12 14.95
N LEU A 480 19.90 29.51 13.77
CA LEU A 480 20.65 30.28 12.78
C LEU A 480 19.95 31.60 12.45
N TRP A 481 20.74 32.66 12.35
CA TRP A 481 20.33 33.98 11.88
C TRP A 481 21.26 34.44 10.78
N VAL A 482 20.70 35.16 9.80
CA VAL A 482 21.46 35.79 8.71
C VAL A 482 21.07 37.24 8.58
N LYS A 483 22.05 38.09 8.25
CA LYS A 483 21.81 39.50 7.93
C LYS A 483 21.80 39.66 6.43
N LEU A 484 20.68 40.14 5.88
CA LEU A 484 20.53 40.44 4.46
C LEU A 484 20.84 41.90 4.18
N LYS A 485 21.55 42.15 3.06
CA LYS A 485 21.82 43.50 2.56
C LYS A 485 20.52 44.24 2.23
N ALA A 486 20.47 45.54 2.50
CA ALA A 486 19.43 46.44 2.01
C ALA A 486 19.25 46.29 0.49
N GLY A 487 17.99 46.21 0.03
CA GLY A 487 17.64 46.10 -1.39
C GLY A 487 18.08 44.79 -2.07
N SER A 488 18.49 43.76 -1.32
CA SER A 488 18.89 42.46 -1.91
C SER A 488 17.72 41.69 -2.52
N GLY A 489 16.47 42.07 -2.20
CA GLY A 489 15.28 41.36 -2.62
C GLY A 489 15.29 39.93 -2.09
N ASP A 490 15.00 38.97 -2.95
CA ASP A 490 14.84 37.57 -2.58
C ASP A 490 16.17 36.82 -2.44
N THR A 491 16.29 36.12 -1.32
CA THR A 491 17.34 35.13 -1.08
C THR A 491 16.67 33.78 -0.83
N MET A 492 16.82 32.87 -1.78
CA MET A 492 16.31 31.51 -1.68
C MET A 492 17.36 30.60 -1.05
N PHE A 493 16.97 29.57 -0.30
CA PHE A 493 17.90 28.54 0.13
C PHE A 493 17.31 27.13 0.13
N ASN A 494 18.18 26.16 -0.10
CA ASN A 494 17.90 24.72 0.03
C ASN A 494 18.79 24.10 1.09
N LEU A 495 18.32 23.00 1.67
CA LEU A 495 19.02 22.27 2.72
C LEU A 495 19.46 20.90 2.23
N LYS A 496 20.65 20.49 2.67
CA LYS A 496 21.17 19.12 2.54
C LYS A 496 21.58 18.63 3.92
N THR A 497 21.42 17.34 4.19
CA THR A 497 21.89 16.74 5.45
C THR A 497 22.38 15.32 5.24
N THR A 498 23.32 14.90 6.09
CA THR A 498 23.80 13.52 6.19
C THR A 498 23.08 12.71 7.26
N GLY A 499 22.20 13.34 8.04
CA GLY A 499 21.51 12.69 9.14
C GLY A 499 20.29 11.87 8.71
N PRO A 500 19.73 11.06 9.63
CA PRO A 500 18.59 10.21 9.35
C PRO A 500 17.35 11.04 9.02
N THR A 501 16.56 10.59 8.04
CA THR A 501 15.22 11.12 7.77
C THR A 501 14.18 10.38 8.62
N ARG A 502 12.91 10.79 8.55
CA ARG A 502 11.82 10.07 9.23
C ARG A 502 11.59 8.65 8.67
N PHE A 503 12.06 8.37 7.45
CA PHE A 503 12.07 7.00 6.90
C PHE A 503 13.06 6.09 7.64
N ASP A 504 14.15 6.64 8.16
CA ASP A 504 15.24 5.88 8.76
C ASP A 504 15.05 5.70 10.28
N ALA A 505 14.54 6.73 10.96
CA ALA A 505 14.44 6.73 12.43
C ALA A 505 13.22 7.53 12.95
N GLY A 506 12.76 7.19 14.16
CA GLY A 506 11.73 7.95 14.87
C GLY A 506 12.22 9.34 15.32
N VAL A 507 13.45 9.42 15.84
CA VAL A 507 14.15 10.69 16.07
C VAL A 507 14.99 10.99 14.83
N CYS A 508 14.55 11.98 14.05
CA CYS A 508 15.14 12.29 12.74
C CYS A 508 15.65 13.73 12.66
N SER A 509 16.42 13.99 11.60
CA SER A 509 16.92 15.30 11.24
C SER A 509 15.74 16.22 10.97
N GLN A 510 15.68 17.34 11.66
CA GLN A 510 14.55 18.27 11.59
C GLN A 510 15.06 19.69 11.39
N PHE A 511 14.45 20.40 10.44
CA PHE A 511 14.57 21.84 10.29
C PHE A 511 13.23 22.49 10.64
N SER A 512 13.27 23.45 11.55
CA SER A 512 12.11 24.23 11.99
C SER A 512 12.25 25.66 11.48
N PRO A 513 11.58 26.01 10.37
CA PRO A 513 11.67 27.35 9.79
C PRO A 513 11.01 28.42 10.68
N ASP A 514 11.55 29.64 10.65
CA ASP A 514 11.01 30.80 11.39
C ASP A 514 10.83 32.02 10.46
N PHE A 515 11.90 32.43 9.78
CA PHE A 515 11.96 33.53 8.81
C PHE A 515 11.57 34.91 9.33
N SER A 516 11.40 35.08 10.64
CA SER A 516 11.06 36.38 11.23
C SER A 516 12.20 37.40 11.12
N LEU A 517 11.81 38.65 10.89
CA LEU A 517 12.67 39.82 11.05
C LEU A 517 12.99 40.03 12.53
N ILE A 518 14.27 40.26 12.83
CA ILE A 518 14.75 40.55 14.19
C ILE A 518 14.87 42.06 14.39
N THR A 519 13.95 42.60 15.18
CA THR A 519 13.96 44.01 15.61
C THR A 519 14.72 44.23 16.91
N ASP A 520 14.76 43.21 17.77
CA ASP A 520 15.50 43.21 19.04
C ASP A 520 16.79 42.39 18.88
N LEU A 521 17.91 43.11 18.73
CA LEU A 521 19.22 42.49 18.49
C LEU A 521 19.75 41.69 19.68
N THR A 522 19.16 41.83 20.88
CA THR A 522 19.53 41.00 22.05
C THR A 522 19.13 39.54 21.88
N LYS A 523 18.25 39.24 20.93
CA LYS A 523 17.79 37.88 20.58
C LYS A 523 18.69 37.17 19.56
N LEU A 524 19.74 37.82 19.08
CA LEU A 524 20.68 37.18 18.17
C LEU A 524 21.55 36.17 18.90
N GLY A 525 21.86 35.06 18.22
CA GLY A 525 22.83 34.10 18.73
C GLY A 525 24.20 34.77 18.98
N PRO A 526 24.92 34.39 20.06
CA PRO A 526 26.15 35.05 20.45
C PRO A 526 27.32 34.76 19.50
N THR A 527 27.27 33.64 18.77
CA THR A 527 28.42 33.11 18.04
C THR A 527 28.40 33.50 16.57
N LYS A 528 29.56 33.83 16.00
CA LYS A 528 29.75 34.02 14.56
C LYS A 528 30.26 32.73 13.90
N PRO A 529 29.77 32.36 12.70
CA PRO A 529 30.40 31.33 11.89
C PRO A 529 31.86 31.64 11.59
N GLN A 530 32.66 30.58 11.40
CA GLN A 530 34.03 30.74 10.93
C GLN A 530 34.03 31.02 9.41
N MET A 531 34.63 32.13 8.99
CA MET A 531 34.73 32.50 7.56
C MET A 531 35.84 31.69 6.89
N ARG A 532 35.52 30.51 6.35
CA ARG A 532 36.52 29.58 5.82
C ARG A 532 36.00 28.88 4.57
N PHE A 533 36.90 28.62 3.63
CA PHE A 533 36.64 27.66 2.55
C PHE A 533 37.93 26.91 2.20
N ALA A 534 37.78 25.71 1.65
CA ALA A 534 38.88 24.94 1.09
C ALA A 534 38.38 24.14 -0.12
N LEU A 535 39.09 24.28 -1.24
CA LEU A 535 38.87 23.51 -2.46
C LEU A 535 40.15 22.74 -2.78
N HIS A 536 40.12 21.42 -2.64
CA HIS A 536 41.31 20.56 -2.80
C HIS A 536 40.95 19.16 -3.28
N ASN A 537 41.95 18.44 -3.81
CA ASN A 537 41.84 17.01 -4.16
C ASN A 537 42.33 16.07 -3.04
N GLY A 538 42.65 16.61 -1.86
CA GLY A 538 43.22 15.88 -0.72
C GLY A 538 44.75 16.02 -0.60
N LEU A 539 45.42 16.65 -1.58
CA LEU A 539 46.87 16.88 -1.60
C LEU A 539 47.23 18.35 -1.86
N ALA A 540 46.61 18.95 -2.88
CA ALA A 540 46.82 20.33 -3.27
C ALA A 540 45.47 21.08 -3.38
N GLY A 541 45.51 22.40 -3.18
CA GLY A 541 44.30 23.21 -3.22
C GLY A 541 44.49 24.66 -2.80
N ILE A 542 43.36 25.37 -2.75
CA ILE A 542 43.24 26.78 -2.37
C ILE A 542 42.16 26.95 -1.31
N GLY A 543 42.34 27.92 -0.41
CA GLY A 543 41.35 28.25 0.60
C GLY A 543 41.50 29.67 1.13
N ALA A 544 40.68 29.99 2.12
CA ALA A 544 40.88 31.17 2.97
C ALA A 544 40.50 30.84 4.40
N ASN A 545 41.15 31.53 5.35
CA ASN A 545 40.86 31.42 6.77
C ASN A 545 40.11 32.65 7.32
N GLU A 546 39.68 32.55 8.57
CA GLU A 546 38.88 33.55 9.29
C GLU A 546 39.59 34.90 9.49
N LYS A 547 40.90 34.96 9.23
CA LYS A 547 41.72 36.18 9.29
C LYS A 547 41.79 36.90 7.94
N GLY A 548 41.08 36.41 6.92
CA GLY A 548 41.11 36.98 5.57
C GLY A 548 42.38 36.62 4.79
N VAL A 549 43.08 35.54 5.16
CA VAL A 549 44.33 35.13 4.53
C VAL A 549 44.06 34.00 3.53
N LEU A 550 44.56 34.17 2.31
CA LEU A 550 44.65 33.13 1.29
C LEU A 550 45.52 31.97 1.78
N THR A 551 45.01 30.75 1.71
CA THR A 551 45.76 29.53 2.01
C THR A 551 45.99 28.72 0.73
N LEU A 552 47.18 28.17 0.56
CA LEU A 552 47.58 27.35 -0.59
C LEU A 552 48.26 26.08 -0.09
N ALA A 553 47.92 24.95 -0.70
CA ALA A 553 48.60 23.68 -0.48
C ALA A 553 49.09 23.15 -1.84
N THR A 554 50.36 22.79 -1.90
CA THR A 554 51.02 22.20 -3.07
C THR A 554 52.18 21.31 -2.63
N ALA A 555 52.72 20.51 -3.55
CA ALA A 555 53.95 19.77 -3.29
C ALA A 555 55.08 20.73 -2.92
N VAL A 556 55.94 20.33 -1.98
CA VAL A 556 57.13 21.11 -1.64
C VAL A 556 58.01 21.21 -2.89
N ALA A 557 58.19 22.42 -3.39
CA ALA A 557 59.03 22.67 -4.55
C ALA A 557 60.50 22.36 -4.22
N ALA A 558 61.21 21.72 -5.15
CA ALA A 558 62.66 21.63 -5.08
C ALA A 558 63.27 23.05 -5.15
N LYS A 559 64.46 23.22 -4.58
CA LYS A 559 65.19 24.49 -4.70
C LYS A 559 65.43 24.78 -6.20
N PRO A 560 65.08 25.98 -6.69
CA PRO A 560 65.32 26.36 -8.09
C PRO A 560 66.80 26.23 -8.46
N VAL A 561 67.08 25.86 -9.71
CA VAL A 561 68.45 25.76 -10.24
C VAL A 561 69.10 27.14 -10.25
N ASN A 562 68.31 28.19 -10.51
CA ASN A 562 68.71 29.59 -10.39
C ASN A 562 67.79 30.35 -9.42
N ALA A 563 68.26 30.62 -8.20
CA ALA A 563 67.50 31.35 -7.19
C ALA A 563 67.63 32.88 -7.29
N THR A 564 68.48 33.41 -8.18
CA THR A 564 68.74 34.86 -8.28
C THR A 564 67.98 35.54 -9.40
N THR A 565 67.51 34.77 -10.40
CA THR A 565 66.73 35.31 -11.54
C THR A 565 65.44 34.49 -11.72
N PRO A 566 64.25 35.12 -11.70
CA PRO A 566 63.01 34.44 -12.06
C PRO A 566 63.06 33.87 -13.49
N GLY A 567 62.53 32.66 -13.69
CA GLY A 567 62.34 32.07 -15.02
C GLY A 567 61.26 32.79 -15.82
N GLY A 568 60.31 33.43 -15.14
CA GLY A 568 59.32 34.31 -15.75
C GLY A 568 58.36 34.93 -14.74
N TYR A 569 57.30 35.55 -15.25
CA TYR A 569 56.26 36.19 -14.45
C TYR A 569 54.87 35.84 -15.00
N ILE A 570 53.90 35.73 -14.10
CA ILE A 570 52.47 35.68 -14.45
C ILE A 570 51.76 36.90 -13.86
N THR A 571 50.73 37.40 -14.55
CA THR A 571 49.90 38.48 -14.01
C THR A 571 48.88 37.91 -13.04
N VAL A 572 48.83 38.44 -11.83
CA VAL A 572 47.82 38.11 -10.81
C VAL A 572 47.24 39.41 -10.28
N ASN A 573 45.92 39.57 -10.33
CA ASN A 573 45.27 40.71 -9.70
C ASN A 573 45.11 40.44 -8.20
N ILE A 574 45.74 41.26 -7.36
CA ILE A 574 45.71 41.15 -5.90
C ILE A 574 45.10 42.45 -5.37
N ASN A 575 43.93 42.35 -4.76
CA ASN A 575 43.22 43.49 -4.15
C ASN A 575 42.99 44.68 -5.11
N GLY A 576 42.72 44.43 -6.39
CA GLY A 576 42.39 45.46 -7.38
C GLY A 576 43.56 45.88 -8.25
N VAL A 577 44.76 45.38 -7.97
CA VAL A 577 46.00 45.79 -8.67
C VAL A 577 46.63 44.60 -9.37
N ASP A 578 47.00 44.77 -10.63
CA ASP A 578 47.73 43.76 -11.39
C ASP A 578 49.19 43.71 -10.92
N HIS A 579 49.60 42.56 -10.40
CA HIS A 579 50.97 42.28 -10.00
C HIS A 579 51.62 41.25 -10.93
N LYS A 580 52.94 41.37 -11.11
CA LYS A 580 53.77 40.34 -11.74
C LYS A 580 54.26 39.37 -10.67
N LEU A 581 53.68 38.18 -10.61
CA LEU A 581 54.11 37.11 -9.72
C LEU A 581 55.23 36.30 -10.40
N ALA A 582 56.43 36.34 -9.84
CA ALA A 582 57.58 35.61 -10.36
C ALA A 582 57.43 34.09 -10.14
N TYR A 583 57.92 33.29 -11.10
CA TYR A 583 58.20 31.87 -10.90
C TYR A 583 59.67 31.57 -11.25
N TYR A 584 60.21 30.48 -10.69
CA TYR A 584 61.62 30.09 -10.82
C TYR A 584 61.72 28.67 -11.39
N ASP A 585 62.76 28.42 -12.19
CA ASP A 585 63.03 27.13 -12.83
C ASP A 585 63.95 26.21 -11.99
#